data_AF-A0A944ACX7-F1
#
_entry.id   AF-A0A944ACX7-F1
#
_cell.length_a   1.000
_cell.length_b   1.000
_cell.length_c   1.000
_cell.angle_alpha   90.00
_cell.angle_beta   90.00
_cell.angle_gamma   90.00
#
_symmetry.space_group_name_H-M   'P 1'
#
loop_
_entity.id
_entity.type
_entity.pdbx_description
1 polymer ?
#
loop_
_entity_poly.entity_id
_entity_poly.type
_entity_poly.pdbx_seq_one_letter_code
_entity_poly.pdbx_strand_id
1 'polypeptide(L)'
;MELQQTYPLDSEKVYLSTDELTLETDEGEKTLRVGAWLNYDPVRIHKMIIKEKVLQVDTLEVLNPLISKLRRADPEYYKRFMGLNLIIDYPGYSNGIKASIPFENDPVGFYKWWRKGKHENKVHLSLGNQIRLFQKVALMDRKVILKKDLEILR
;
A
#
# COMPACT_ATOMS: atom_id res chain seq x y z
N MET A 1 -40.46 -17.21 -10.59
CA MET A 1 -39.46 -16.20 -10.24
C MET A 1 -38.45 -16.92 -9.36
N GLU A 2 -37.26 -17.23 -9.89
CA GLU A 2 -36.16 -17.71 -9.06
C GLU A 2 -35.76 -16.57 -8.13
N LEU A 3 -35.78 -16.80 -6.82
CA LEU A 3 -35.22 -15.87 -5.86
C LEU A 3 -33.72 -15.82 -6.13
N GLN A 4 -33.24 -14.71 -6.67
CA GLN A 4 -31.81 -14.50 -6.90
C GLN A 4 -31.13 -14.53 -5.52
N GLN A 5 -30.37 -15.60 -5.25
CA GLN A 5 -29.70 -15.77 -3.97
C GLN A 5 -28.62 -14.69 -3.84
N THR A 6 -28.77 -13.82 -2.85
CA THR A 6 -27.81 -12.76 -2.55
C THR A 6 -26.88 -13.20 -1.43
N TYR A 7 -25.62 -12.79 -1.53
CA TYR A 7 -24.58 -13.08 -0.55
C TYR A 7 -24.04 -11.75 -0.02
N PRO A 8 -24.80 -11.05 0.83
CA PRO A 8 -24.38 -9.77 1.37
C PRO A 8 -23.09 -9.92 2.18
N LEU A 9 -22.39 -8.81 2.35
CA LEU A 9 -21.20 -8.75 3.19
C LEU A 9 -21.55 -9.05 4.65
N ASP A 10 -20.87 -10.04 5.22
CA ASP A 10 -20.89 -10.38 6.64
C ASP A 10 -19.55 -9.97 7.27
N SER A 11 -19.58 -8.94 8.10
CA SER A 11 -18.36 -8.42 8.73
C SER A 11 -17.74 -9.36 9.76
N GLU A 12 -18.46 -10.38 10.24
CA GLU A 12 -17.94 -11.35 11.22
C GLU A 12 -17.35 -12.60 10.55
N LYS A 13 -17.68 -12.84 9.26
CA LYS A 13 -17.17 -13.96 8.48
C LYS A 13 -15.76 -13.68 7.96
N VAL A 14 -14.87 -14.66 8.11
CA VAL A 14 -13.59 -14.72 7.38
C VAL A 14 -13.83 -15.37 6.02
N TYR A 15 -13.73 -14.59 4.95
CA TYR A 15 -13.97 -15.06 3.59
C TYR A 15 -12.76 -15.79 2.99
N LEU A 16 -13.03 -16.92 2.36
CA LEU A 16 -12.09 -17.69 1.55
C LEU A 16 -12.21 -17.33 0.07
N SER A 17 -11.26 -17.80 -0.73
CA SER A 17 -11.24 -17.55 -2.18
C SER A 17 -12.48 -18.07 -2.92
N THR A 18 -13.11 -19.14 -2.40
CA THR A 18 -14.28 -19.81 -2.96
C THR A 18 -15.61 -19.21 -2.54
N ASP A 19 -15.63 -18.40 -1.47
CA ASP A 19 -16.87 -17.80 -0.95
C ASP A 19 -17.46 -16.81 -1.94
N GLU A 20 -18.79 -16.75 -2.00
CA GLU A 20 -19.52 -15.78 -2.83
C GLU A 20 -19.77 -14.49 -2.04
N LEU A 21 -19.65 -13.37 -2.75
CA LEU A 21 -19.87 -12.04 -2.20
C LEU A 21 -20.60 -11.19 -3.25
N THR A 22 -21.71 -10.59 -2.84
CA THR A 22 -22.50 -9.66 -3.63
C THR A 22 -22.09 -8.22 -3.31
N LEU A 23 -21.65 -7.47 -4.33
CA LEU A 23 -21.32 -6.06 -4.22
C LEU A 23 -22.03 -5.26 -5.31
N GLU A 24 -22.44 -4.04 -4.98
CA GLU A 24 -22.98 -3.08 -5.94
C GLU A 24 -21.86 -2.54 -6.84
N THR A 25 -22.01 -2.61 -8.16
CA THR A 25 -21.06 -2.12 -9.15
C THR A 25 -21.72 -1.08 -10.05
N ASP A 26 -20.95 -0.43 -10.93
CA ASP A 26 -21.50 0.50 -11.93
C ASP A 26 -22.49 -0.17 -12.90
N GLU A 27 -22.42 -1.50 -13.04
CA GLU A 27 -23.33 -2.33 -13.84
C GLU A 27 -24.53 -2.88 -13.02
N GLY A 28 -24.65 -2.48 -11.75
CA GLY A 28 -25.63 -3.01 -10.79
C GLY A 28 -25.03 -4.03 -9.81
N GLU A 29 -25.90 -4.70 -9.04
CA GLU A 29 -25.48 -5.73 -8.08
C GLU A 29 -24.88 -6.94 -8.80
N LYS A 30 -23.69 -7.35 -8.35
CA LYS A 30 -22.97 -8.49 -8.90
C LYS A 30 -22.57 -9.44 -7.79
N THR A 31 -22.81 -10.73 -7.99
CA THR A 31 -22.32 -11.80 -7.12
C THR A 31 -21.14 -12.48 -7.79
N LEU A 32 -19.98 -12.50 -7.13
CA LEU A 32 -18.80 -13.23 -7.60
C LEU A 32 -18.15 -13.95 -6.43
N ARG A 33 -17.36 -14.99 -6.74
CA ARG A 33 -16.42 -15.53 -5.76
C ARG A 33 -15.41 -14.47 -5.35
N VAL A 34 -15.01 -14.43 -4.08
CA VAL A 34 -14.01 -13.50 -3.56
C VAL A 34 -12.71 -13.56 -4.37
N GLY A 35 -12.26 -14.76 -4.76
CA GLY A 35 -11.10 -14.91 -5.65
C GLY A 35 -11.26 -14.23 -7.03
N ALA A 36 -12.48 -14.19 -7.56
CA ALA A 36 -12.80 -13.51 -8.81
C ALA A 36 -12.88 -11.98 -8.63
N TRP A 37 -13.37 -11.50 -7.49
CA TRP A 37 -13.33 -10.07 -7.14
C TRP A 37 -11.91 -9.49 -7.13
N LEU A 38 -10.90 -10.30 -6.77
CA LEU A 38 -9.50 -9.85 -6.83
C LEU A 38 -9.01 -9.54 -8.25
N ASN A 39 -9.70 -10.01 -9.29
CA ASN A 39 -9.40 -9.66 -10.68
C ASN A 39 -10.31 -8.55 -11.20
N TYR A 40 -11.57 -8.51 -10.73
CA TYR A 40 -12.56 -7.57 -11.20
C TYR A 40 -12.33 -6.16 -10.64
N ASP A 41 -12.14 -6.03 -9.32
CA ASP A 41 -11.85 -4.75 -8.67
C ASP A 41 -10.94 -4.95 -7.44
N PRO A 42 -9.63 -5.22 -7.65
CA PRO A 42 -8.70 -5.46 -6.55
C PRO A 42 -8.56 -4.25 -5.63
N VAL A 43 -8.66 -3.03 -6.16
CA VAL A 43 -8.47 -1.80 -5.35
C VAL A 43 -9.60 -1.64 -4.35
N ARG A 44 -10.86 -1.85 -4.77
CA ARG A 44 -12.00 -1.82 -3.86
C ARG A 44 -11.91 -2.88 -2.78
N ILE A 45 -11.64 -4.14 -3.15
CA ILE A 45 -11.48 -5.23 -2.17
C ILE A 45 -10.40 -4.90 -1.16
N HIS A 46 -9.26 -4.38 -1.61
CA HIS A 46 -8.20 -3.97 -0.69
C HIS A 46 -8.61 -2.81 0.23
N LYS A 47 -9.39 -1.83 -0.25
CA LYS A 47 -9.93 -0.76 0.60
C LYS A 47 -10.90 -1.32 1.66
N MET A 48 -11.79 -2.21 1.27
CA MET A 48 -12.74 -2.88 2.17
C MET A 48 -12.02 -3.63 3.30
N ILE A 49 -10.91 -4.30 2.98
CA ILE A 49 -10.09 -5.04 3.96
C ILE A 49 -9.29 -4.09 4.86
N ILE A 50 -8.49 -3.18 4.27
CA ILE A 50 -7.47 -2.42 5.00
C ILE A 50 -7.97 -1.10 5.57
N LYS A 51 -8.75 -0.34 4.78
CA LYS A 51 -9.19 1.01 5.16
C LYS A 51 -10.51 0.99 5.91
N GLU A 52 -11.51 0.32 5.34
CA GLU A 52 -12.87 0.28 5.87
C GLU A 52 -13.02 -0.80 6.94
N LYS A 53 -12.20 -1.85 6.88
CA LYS A 53 -12.20 -2.99 7.82
C LYS A 53 -13.56 -3.68 7.90
N VAL A 54 -14.28 -3.72 6.79
CA VAL A 54 -15.62 -4.32 6.68
C VAL A 54 -15.57 -5.74 6.10
N LEU A 55 -14.46 -6.10 5.45
CA LEU A 55 -14.27 -7.42 4.83
C LEU A 55 -13.08 -8.13 5.49
N GLN A 56 -13.37 -9.21 6.22
CA GLN A 56 -12.34 -10.09 6.77
C GLN A 56 -12.07 -11.23 5.79
N VAL A 57 -10.80 -11.53 5.52
CA VAL A 57 -10.42 -12.55 4.54
C VAL A 57 -9.28 -13.41 5.05
N ASP A 58 -9.18 -14.63 4.51
CA ASP A 58 -7.99 -15.44 4.73
C ASP A 58 -6.74 -14.78 4.13
N THR A 59 -5.67 -14.76 4.93
CA THR A 59 -4.44 -14.05 4.55
C THR A 59 -3.71 -14.74 3.41
N LEU A 60 -3.67 -16.08 3.42
CA LEU A 60 -2.90 -16.87 2.46
C LEU A 60 -3.63 -17.01 1.12
N GLU A 61 -4.94 -17.27 1.16
CA GLU A 61 -5.76 -17.50 -0.02
C GLU A 61 -6.22 -16.22 -0.71
N VAL A 62 -6.42 -15.13 0.03
CA VAL A 62 -7.06 -13.92 -0.50
C VAL A 62 -6.12 -12.72 -0.42
N LEU A 63 -5.65 -12.35 0.77
CA LEU A 63 -4.88 -11.11 0.94
C LEU A 63 -3.53 -11.14 0.20
N ASN A 64 -2.77 -12.23 0.30
CA ASN A 64 -1.46 -12.35 -0.35
C ASN A 64 -1.57 -12.32 -1.90
N PRO A 65 -2.48 -13.08 -2.53
CA PRO A 65 -2.75 -12.95 -3.96
C PRO A 65 -3.24 -11.56 -4.36
N LEU A 66 -4.10 -10.95 -3.54
CA LEU A 66 -4.59 -9.59 -3.79
C LEU A 66 -3.46 -8.57 -3.86
N ILE A 67 -2.51 -8.59 -2.91
CA ILE A 67 -1.34 -7.70 -2.90
C ILE A 67 -0.55 -7.83 -4.22
N SER A 68 -0.40 -9.05 -4.72
CA SER A 68 0.29 -9.31 -6.00
C SER A 68 -0.47 -8.76 -7.22
N LYS A 69 -1.81 -8.82 -7.19
CA LYS A 69 -2.69 -8.29 -8.25
C LYS A 69 -2.76 -6.76 -8.22
N LEU A 70 -2.77 -6.13 -7.05
CA LEU A 70 -2.76 -4.67 -6.89
C LEU A 70 -1.59 -4.02 -7.63
N ARG A 71 -0.40 -4.63 -7.56
CA ARG A 71 0.79 -4.13 -8.26
C ARG A 71 0.57 -4.01 -9.77
N ARG A 72 -0.24 -4.89 -10.37
CA ARG A 72 -0.55 -4.89 -11.81
C ARG A 72 -1.75 -4.00 -12.15
N ALA A 73 -2.78 -4.01 -11.32
CA ALA A 73 -4.01 -3.27 -11.56
C ALA A 73 -3.86 -1.76 -11.36
N ASP A 74 -3.21 -1.33 -10.27
CA ASP A 74 -2.91 0.07 -10.00
C ASP A 74 -1.54 0.20 -9.31
N PRO A 75 -0.46 0.36 -10.10
CA PRO A 75 0.90 0.48 -9.57
C PRO A 75 1.07 1.68 -8.62
N GLU A 76 0.31 2.75 -8.81
CA GLU A 76 0.41 3.96 -7.99
C GLU A 76 -0.28 3.76 -6.64
N TYR A 77 -1.47 3.18 -6.62
CA TYR A 77 -2.13 2.75 -5.38
C TYR A 77 -1.26 1.76 -4.62
N TYR A 78 -0.72 0.74 -5.28
CA TYR A 78 0.18 -0.24 -4.67
C TYR A 78 1.40 0.43 -4.04
N LYS A 79 2.06 1.36 -4.75
CA LYS A 79 3.20 2.11 -4.20
C LYS A 79 2.84 2.92 -2.96
N ARG A 80 1.69 3.61 -2.98
CA ARG A 80 1.20 4.39 -1.83
C ARG A 80 0.89 3.50 -0.62
N PHE A 81 0.27 2.35 -0.86
CA PHE A 81 -0.04 1.37 0.18
C PHE A 81 1.24 0.77 0.79
N MET A 82 2.16 0.29 -0.05
CA MET A 82 3.38 -0.35 0.41
C MET A 82 4.31 0.64 1.10
N GLY A 83 4.46 1.85 0.56
CA GLY A 83 5.34 2.89 1.11
C GLY A 83 6.74 2.36 1.43
N LEU A 84 7.14 2.46 2.70
CA LEU A 84 8.44 1.97 3.20
C LEU A 84 8.60 0.44 3.14
N ASN A 85 7.54 -0.32 2.88
CA ASN A 85 7.63 -1.77 2.67
C ASN A 85 8.10 -2.16 1.26
N LEU A 86 8.24 -1.21 0.34
CA LEU A 86 8.76 -1.50 -1.00
C LEU A 86 10.22 -1.94 -0.95
N ILE A 87 10.57 -2.90 -1.81
CA ILE A 87 11.94 -3.28 -2.09
C ILE A 87 12.51 -2.28 -3.11
N ILE A 88 13.63 -1.65 -2.77
CA ILE A 88 14.31 -0.65 -3.57
C ILE A 88 15.75 -1.03 -3.85
N ASP A 89 16.25 -0.54 -4.98
CA ASP A 89 17.68 -0.51 -5.26
C ASP A 89 18.31 0.70 -4.56
N TYR A 90 18.99 0.44 -3.45
CA TYR A 90 19.63 1.44 -2.60
C TYR A 90 21.15 1.21 -2.57
N PRO A 91 21.97 2.26 -2.76
CA PRO A 91 23.43 2.13 -2.80
C PRO A 91 24.01 1.41 -1.59
N GLY A 92 24.99 0.53 -1.83
CA GLY A 92 25.66 -0.25 -0.78
C GLY A 92 25.00 -1.60 -0.47
N TYR A 93 23.87 -1.92 -1.10
CA TYR A 93 23.24 -3.25 -1.03
C TYR A 93 23.34 -3.95 -2.37
N SER A 94 23.82 -5.20 -2.37
CA SER A 94 23.96 -6.03 -3.57
C SER A 94 22.63 -6.54 -4.11
N ASN A 95 21.64 -6.67 -3.23
CA ASN A 95 20.28 -7.10 -3.55
C ASN A 95 19.30 -5.98 -3.13
N GLY A 96 18.16 -5.90 -3.81
CA GLY A 96 17.11 -4.94 -3.43
C GLY A 96 16.76 -5.07 -1.94
N ILE A 97 16.61 -3.92 -1.27
CA ILE A 97 16.38 -3.85 0.17
C ILE A 97 15.04 -3.19 0.49
N LYS A 98 14.39 -3.61 1.57
CA LYS A 98 13.18 -2.95 2.07
C LYS A 98 13.49 -1.50 2.45
N ALA A 99 12.78 -0.54 1.88
CA ALA A 99 13.04 0.90 2.05
C ALA A 99 12.99 1.36 3.52
N SER A 100 12.25 0.67 4.38
CA SER A 100 12.24 0.90 5.83
C SER A 100 13.63 0.75 6.46
N ILE A 101 14.51 -0.09 5.92
CA ILE A 101 15.84 -0.33 6.49
C ILE A 101 16.74 0.90 6.34
N PRO A 102 17.05 1.40 5.12
CA PRO A 102 17.84 2.62 4.99
C PRO A 102 17.11 3.84 5.57
N PHE A 103 15.78 3.89 5.53
CA PHE A 103 15.01 4.95 6.18
C PHE A 103 15.34 5.08 7.67
N GLU A 104 15.47 3.95 8.39
CA GLU A 104 15.75 3.96 9.83
C GLU A 104 17.24 4.05 10.16
N ASN A 105 18.07 3.28 9.44
CA ASN A 105 19.48 3.07 9.78
C ASN A 105 20.42 4.10 9.14
N ASP A 106 20.02 4.69 8.01
CA ASP A 106 20.78 5.71 7.30
C ASP A 106 19.84 6.82 6.79
N PRO A 107 19.18 7.57 7.70
CA PRO A 107 18.18 8.57 7.31
C PRO A 107 18.78 9.70 6.45
N VAL A 108 20.05 10.06 6.65
CA VAL A 108 20.74 11.09 5.86
C VAL A 108 21.03 10.60 4.44
N GLY A 109 21.58 9.39 4.28
CA GLY A 109 21.78 8.80 2.97
C GLY A 109 20.45 8.52 2.26
N PHE A 110 19.46 8.00 2.99
CA PHE A 110 18.12 7.75 2.46
C PHE A 110 17.47 9.03 1.97
N TYR A 111 17.56 10.13 2.72
CA TYR A 111 17.06 11.43 2.27
C TYR A 111 17.79 11.93 1.02
N LYS A 112 19.12 11.82 0.96
CA LYS A 112 19.88 12.19 -0.25
C LYS A 112 19.42 11.38 -1.45
N TRP A 113 19.30 10.06 -1.32
CA TRP A 113 18.84 9.18 -2.38
C TRP A 113 17.39 9.48 -2.78
N TRP A 114 16.46 9.53 -1.82
CA TRP A 114 15.04 9.68 -2.06
C TRP A 114 14.68 11.07 -2.59
N ARG A 115 15.16 12.12 -1.93
CA ARG A 115 14.74 13.50 -2.19
C ARG A 115 15.65 14.21 -3.17
N LYS A 116 16.97 14.13 -2.99
CA LYS A 116 17.92 14.81 -3.91
C LYS A 116 18.17 13.99 -5.17
N GLY A 117 18.19 12.66 -5.06
CA GLY A 117 18.29 11.72 -6.17
C GLY A 117 17.00 11.58 -7.00
N LYS A 118 15.93 12.30 -6.63
CA LYS A 118 14.63 12.30 -7.33
C LYS A 118 14.03 10.90 -7.44
N HIS A 119 13.97 10.18 -6.33
CA HIS A 119 13.43 8.83 -6.23
C HIS A 119 12.09 8.78 -5.47
N GLU A 120 11.37 9.90 -5.39
CA GLU A 120 10.05 9.96 -4.76
C GLU A 120 9.00 9.09 -5.46
N ASN A 121 9.18 8.83 -6.76
CA ASN A 121 8.33 7.93 -7.53
C ASN A 121 8.63 6.44 -7.24
N LYS A 122 9.79 6.12 -6.65
CA LYS A 122 10.18 4.74 -6.28
C LYS A 122 9.62 4.33 -4.92
N VAL A 123 9.51 5.27 -3.99
CA VAL A 123 8.96 5.04 -2.64
C VAL A 123 8.06 6.18 -2.24
N HIS A 124 6.79 5.87 -2.00
CA HIS A 124 5.87 6.84 -1.42
C HIS A 124 6.12 6.98 0.09
N LEU A 125 6.34 8.20 0.57
CA LEU A 125 6.32 8.52 1.99
C LEU A 125 5.05 9.30 2.33
N SER A 126 4.27 8.79 3.28
CA SER A 126 3.20 9.56 3.91
C SER A 126 3.77 10.82 4.56
N LEU A 127 2.92 11.84 4.77
CA LEU A 127 3.36 13.10 5.40
C LEU A 127 4.06 12.85 6.75
N GLY A 128 3.52 11.95 7.59
CA GLY A 128 4.15 11.58 8.86
C GLY A 128 5.54 10.97 8.70
N ASN A 129 5.75 10.12 7.69
CA ASN A 129 7.08 9.58 7.39
C ASN A 129 8.03 10.62 6.80
N GLN A 130 7.53 11.57 6.02
CA GLN A 130 8.33 12.71 5.54
C GLN A 130 8.80 13.57 6.71
N ILE A 131 7.90 13.97 7.60
CA ILE A 131 8.24 14.74 8.82
C ILE A 131 9.28 13.99 9.64
N ARG A 132 9.07 12.70 9.89
CA ARG A 132 10.00 11.85 10.64
C ARG A 132 11.40 11.81 10.02
N LEU A 133 11.47 11.65 8.69
CA LEU A 133 12.74 11.67 7.96
C LEU A 133 13.41 13.04 8.07
N PHE A 134 12.66 14.12 7.81
CA PHE A 134 13.18 15.49 7.80
C PHE A 134 13.67 15.91 9.19
N GLN A 135 12.96 15.55 10.26
CA GLN A 135 13.41 15.78 11.64
C GLN A 135 14.72 15.05 11.91
N LYS A 136 14.82 13.74 11.61
CA LYS A 136 16.06 12.97 11.80
C LYS A 136 17.24 13.59 11.03
N VAL A 137 17.03 13.94 9.76
CA VAL A 137 18.07 14.56 8.93
C VAL A 137 18.46 15.95 9.44
N ALA A 138 17.50 16.77 9.86
CA ALA A 138 17.79 18.09 10.39
C ALA A 138 18.60 18.03 11.70
N LEU A 139 18.38 17.01 12.52
CA LEU A 139 19.14 16.76 13.76
C LEU A 139 20.56 16.24 13.46
N MET A 140 20.71 15.35 12.48
CA MET A 140 21.99 14.71 12.16
C MET A 140 22.88 15.57 11.26
N ASP A 141 22.32 16.13 10.19
CA ASP A 141 23.01 16.99 9.23
C ASP A 141 22.06 17.99 8.56
N ARG A 142 21.84 19.11 9.26
CA ARG A 142 20.96 20.20 8.80
C ARG A 142 21.40 20.84 7.48
N LYS A 143 22.67 20.72 7.07
CA LYS A 143 23.14 21.32 5.80
C LYS A 143 22.64 20.53 4.59
N VAL A 144 22.29 19.26 4.79
CA VAL A 144 21.81 18.39 3.72
C VAL A 144 20.33 18.65 3.40
N ILE A 145 19.50 19.03 4.36
CA ILE A 145 18.06 19.21 4.12
C ILE A 145 17.77 20.45 3.26
N LEU A 146 16.85 20.32 2.31
CA LEU A 146 16.39 21.41 1.46
C LEU A 146 15.54 22.40 2.26
N LYS A 147 15.63 23.70 1.94
CA LYS A 147 14.85 24.75 2.62
C LYS A 147 13.34 24.47 2.64
N LYS A 148 12.78 24.04 1.51
CA LYS A 148 11.36 23.65 1.38
C LYS A 148 10.96 22.49 2.30
N ASP A 149 11.87 21.56 2.59
CA ASP A 149 11.58 20.41 3.43
C ASP A 149 11.73 20.77 4.93
N LEU A 150 12.57 21.77 5.24
CA LEU A 150 12.61 22.40 6.57
C LEU A 150 11.33 23.20 6.88
N GLU A 151 10.70 23.80 5.88
CA GLU A 151 9.45 24.54 6.04
C GLU A 151 8.29 23.62 6.45
N ILE A 152 8.33 22.34 6.07
CA ILE A 152 7.35 21.32 6.50
C ILE A 152 7.48 20.98 8.00
N LEU A 153 8.60 21.31 8.63
CA LEU A 153 8.84 21.09 10.06
C LEU A 153 8.38 22.24 10.96
N ARG A 154 7.91 23.35 10.37
CA ARG A 154 7.39 24.52 11.09
C ARG A 154 5.90 24.37 11.35
#